data_AF-A0A950ZB76-F1
#
_entry.id   AF-A0A950ZB76-F1
#
_cell.length_a   1.000
_cell.length_b   1.000
_cell.length_c   1.000
_cell.angle_alpha   90.00
_cell.angle_beta   90.00
_cell.angle_gamma   90.00
#
_symmetry.space_group_name_H-M   'P 1'
#
loop_
_entity.id
_entity.type
_entity.pdbx_description
1 polymer ?
#
loop_
_entity_poly.entity_id
_entity_poly.type
_entity_poly.pdbx_seq_one_letter_code
_entity_poly.pdbx_strand_id
1 'polypeptide(L)'
;MIGNFFTEVWKIAIAKDAKASAKRLAAVALLLVAVVVVSGYYSARTLQWWQTPQTADVKGVAPDLAWGLIAGSMIVLLAMIGLQINGRIGGALIDEQNLMSLSRFQLVAWTVLVVSAFLTIALIRAFSGVNDALNITVPPELWKLLGITSASAVGREVVHAMKKEKQPSNPDVAAANSAAAINDNAKSAAEQTNVQEIELHRAGTLYGNPKPSDASFVDMFQGVEVGNTAYVDMAKVQMFFFTIAAIVAYASEVFTMLATHFANHLLTAPKAATLAQLPAIGSGLLAILTISHATYLGAKSIDHTSTSASGSANAAAAVAANAVIDAPGEQDI
;
A
#
# COMPACT_ATOMS: atom_id res chain seq x y z
N MET A 1 -11.45 -32.93 12.44
CA MET A 1 -10.05 -32.65 12.87
C MET A 1 -9.55 -31.29 12.40
N ILE A 2 -9.68 -30.92 11.12
CA ILE A 2 -9.16 -29.63 10.58
C ILE A 2 -9.83 -28.40 11.23
N GLY A 3 -11.15 -28.42 11.46
CA GLY A 3 -11.86 -27.30 12.09
C GLY A 3 -11.31 -26.91 13.47
N ASN A 4 -11.09 -27.90 14.35
CA ASN A 4 -10.55 -27.65 15.70
C ASN A 4 -9.11 -27.11 15.65
N PHE A 5 -8.30 -27.50 14.66
CA PHE A 5 -6.95 -26.97 14.48
C PHE A 5 -6.98 -25.47 14.18
N PHE A 6 -7.82 -25.03 13.24
CA PHE A 6 -7.94 -23.60 12.92
C PHE A 6 -8.44 -22.78 14.11
N THR A 7 -9.41 -23.31 14.88
CA THR A 7 -9.93 -22.61 16.06
C THR A 7 -8.87 -22.43 17.15
N GLU A 8 -8.06 -23.45 17.42
CA GLU A 8 -7.01 -23.38 18.44
C GLU A 8 -5.85 -22.47 18.01
N VAL A 9 -5.44 -22.53 16.74
CA VAL A 9 -4.42 -21.64 16.19
C VAL A 9 -4.92 -20.18 16.17
N TRP A 10 -6.20 -19.96 15.85
CA TRP A 10 -6.83 -18.63 15.89
C TRP A 10 -6.85 -18.04 17.30
N LYS A 11 -7.22 -18.84 18.32
CA LYS A 11 -7.18 -18.41 19.74
C LYS A 11 -5.78 -17.97 20.17
N ILE A 12 -4.76 -18.72 19.76
CA ILE A 12 -3.36 -18.38 20.05
C ILE A 12 -2.94 -17.09 19.35
N ALA A 13 -3.35 -16.91 18.09
CA ALA A 13 -3.02 -15.73 17.27
C ALA A 13 -3.63 -14.43 17.82
N ILE A 14 -4.84 -14.47 18.41
CA ILE A 14 -5.55 -13.28 18.92
C ILE A 14 -5.35 -13.02 20.42
N ALA A 15 -4.67 -13.90 21.15
CA ALA A 15 -4.38 -13.68 22.57
C ALA A 15 -3.60 -12.35 22.75
N LYS A 16 -3.78 -11.64 23.88
CA LYS A 16 -3.12 -10.34 24.12
C LYS A 16 -1.83 -10.40 24.95
N ASP A 17 -1.43 -11.59 25.41
CA ASP A 17 -0.32 -11.76 26.35
C ASP A 17 1.08 -11.51 25.73
N ALA A 18 1.89 -10.62 26.30
CA ALA A 18 3.14 -10.14 25.69
C ALA A 18 4.22 -11.23 25.56
N LYS A 19 4.18 -12.28 26.40
CA LYS A 19 5.15 -13.39 26.41
C LYS A 19 4.90 -14.45 25.32
N ALA A 20 3.85 -14.32 24.51
CA ALA A 20 3.46 -15.32 23.51
C ALA A 20 3.91 -14.99 22.07
N SER A 21 4.69 -13.94 21.83
CA SER A 21 5.05 -13.46 20.48
C SER A 21 5.68 -14.54 19.59
N ALA A 22 6.59 -15.36 20.12
CA ALA A 22 7.20 -16.46 19.36
C ALA A 22 6.21 -17.60 19.05
N LYS A 23 5.32 -17.93 20.00
CA LYS A 23 4.26 -18.93 19.80
C LYS A 23 3.20 -18.45 18.82
N ARG A 24 2.94 -17.14 18.76
CA ARG A 24 2.06 -16.51 17.76
C ARG A 24 2.67 -16.53 16.37
N LEU A 25 3.95 -16.19 16.24
CA LEU A 25 4.65 -16.26 14.95
C LEU A 25 4.68 -17.69 14.41
N ALA A 26 4.93 -18.69 15.28
CA ALA A 26 4.86 -20.10 14.90
C ALA A 26 3.43 -20.55 14.54
N ALA A 27 2.42 -20.12 15.29
CA ALA A 27 1.01 -20.38 15.01
C ALA A 27 0.55 -19.76 13.68
N VAL A 28 0.97 -18.52 13.39
CA VAL A 28 0.68 -17.82 12.13
C VAL A 28 1.40 -18.49 10.97
N ALA A 29 2.68 -18.85 11.11
CA ALA A 29 3.42 -19.60 10.11
C ALA A 29 2.75 -20.97 9.83
N LEU A 30 2.28 -21.66 10.86
CA LEU A 30 1.53 -22.90 10.72
C LEU A 30 0.17 -22.70 10.06
N LEU A 31 -0.53 -21.60 10.35
CA LEU A 31 -1.82 -21.29 9.71
C LEU A 31 -1.61 -20.92 8.23
N LEU A 32 -0.54 -20.21 7.91
CA LEU A 32 -0.13 -19.92 6.53
C LEU A 32 0.23 -21.18 5.77
N VAL A 33 1.09 -22.02 6.34
CA VAL A 33 1.44 -23.31 5.76
C VAL A 33 0.18 -24.14 5.61
N ALA A 34 -0.72 -24.16 6.60
CA ALA A 34 -1.98 -24.87 6.49
C ALA A 34 -2.87 -24.28 5.39
N VAL A 35 -2.98 -22.96 5.22
CA VAL A 35 -3.80 -22.36 4.15
C VAL A 35 -3.18 -22.57 2.78
N VAL A 36 -1.85 -22.46 2.63
CA VAL A 36 -1.12 -22.73 1.39
C VAL A 36 -1.16 -24.22 1.05
N VAL A 37 -0.96 -25.10 2.03
CA VAL A 37 -1.06 -26.56 1.85
C VAL A 37 -2.49 -26.98 1.61
N VAL A 38 -3.48 -26.40 2.28
CA VAL A 38 -4.91 -26.72 2.05
C VAL A 38 -5.37 -26.16 0.72
N SER A 39 -4.99 -24.94 0.34
CA SER A 39 -5.30 -24.38 -0.99
C SER A 39 -4.58 -25.13 -2.09
N GLY A 40 -3.31 -25.46 -1.90
CA GLY A 40 -2.52 -26.31 -2.79
C GLY A 40 -3.05 -27.75 -2.85
N TYR A 41 -3.50 -28.31 -1.73
CA TYR A 41 -4.14 -29.62 -1.65
C TYR A 41 -5.48 -29.60 -2.36
N TYR A 42 -6.36 -28.62 -2.14
CA TYR A 42 -7.60 -28.50 -2.91
C TYR A 42 -7.32 -28.28 -4.41
N SER A 43 -6.27 -27.53 -4.76
CA SER A 43 -5.82 -27.37 -6.16
C SER A 43 -5.22 -28.65 -6.76
N ALA A 44 -4.53 -29.47 -5.97
CA ALA A 44 -3.92 -30.73 -6.42
C ALA A 44 -4.92 -31.89 -6.42
N ARG A 45 -5.85 -31.92 -5.46
CA ARG A 45 -6.91 -32.94 -5.37
C ARG A 45 -7.98 -32.73 -6.42
N THR A 46 -8.23 -31.49 -6.83
CA THR A 46 -9.01 -31.23 -8.05
C THR A 46 -8.31 -31.77 -9.29
N LEU A 47 -6.99 -31.61 -9.39
CA LEU A 47 -6.18 -32.20 -10.47
C LEU A 47 -6.14 -33.74 -10.46
N GLN A 48 -6.02 -34.39 -9.29
CA GLN A 48 -6.02 -35.86 -9.18
C GLN A 48 -7.41 -36.49 -9.39
N TRP A 49 -8.49 -35.83 -8.97
CA TRP A 49 -9.88 -36.27 -9.23
C TRP A 49 -10.28 -36.17 -10.71
N TRP A 50 -9.58 -35.34 -11.49
CA TRP A 50 -9.79 -35.18 -12.94
C TRP A 50 -9.17 -36.29 -13.79
N GLN A 51 -8.27 -37.11 -13.22
CA GLN A 51 -7.64 -38.24 -13.91
C GLN A 51 -8.43 -39.55 -13.76
N THR A 52 -9.43 -39.59 -12.86
CA THR A 52 -10.34 -40.74 -12.69
C THR A 52 -11.54 -40.67 -13.65
N PRO A 53 -11.94 -41.78 -14.31
CA PRO A 53 -13.12 -41.81 -15.17
C PRO A 53 -14.39 -41.40 -14.38
N GLN A 54 -15.03 -40.32 -14.82
CA GLN A 54 -16.19 -39.73 -14.15
C GLN A 54 -17.42 -40.65 -14.17
N THR A 55 -17.91 -41.03 -13.00
CA THR A 55 -19.31 -41.46 -12.80
C THR A 55 -20.05 -40.67 -11.72
N ALA A 56 -19.46 -39.59 -11.19
CA ALA A 56 -20.13 -38.72 -10.22
C ALA A 56 -19.74 -37.25 -10.38
N ASP A 57 -20.77 -36.41 -10.45
CA ASP A 57 -20.77 -34.95 -10.56
C ASP A 57 -20.25 -34.29 -9.25
N VAL A 58 -18.93 -34.22 -9.07
CA VAL A 58 -18.31 -33.53 -7.93
C VAL A 58 -17.41 -32.40 -8.42
N LYS A 59 -17.83 -31.16 -8.15
CA LYS A 59 -17.19 -29.92 -8.62
C LYS A 59 -15.93 -29.60 -7.81
N GLY A 60 -14.79 -29.56 -8.50
CA GLY A 60 -13.54 -29.04 -7.94
C GLY A 60 -13.55 -27.51 -7.73
N VAL A 61 -12.64 -27.01 -6.88
CA VAL A 61 -12.33 -25.58 -6.77
C VAL A 61 -11.67 -25.09 -8.06
N ALA A 62 -12.28 -24.10 -8.70
CA ALA A 62 -11.73 -23.47 -9.89
C ALA A 62 -10.47 -22.62 -9.52
N PRO A 63 -9.42 -22.57 -10.35
CA PRO A 63 -8.14 -21.97 -9.94
C PRO A 63 -8.14 -20.44 -9.86
N ASP A 64 -9.07 -19.78 -10.52
CA ASP A 64 -9.44 -18.39 -10.26
C ASP A 64 -9.90 -18.19 -8.80
N LEU A 65 -10.66 -19.15 -8.26
CA LEU A 65 -10.99 -19.18 -6.83
C LEU A 65 -9.78 -19.53 -5.97
N ALA A 66 -8.89 -20.43 -6.42
CA ALA A 66 -7.64 -20.73 -5.71
C ALA A 66 -6.73 -19.50 -5.61
N TRP A 67 -6.62 -18.71 -6.68
CA TRP A 67 -5.93 -17.42 -6.66
C TRP A 67 -6.57 -16.46 -5.66
N GLY A 68 -7.90 -16.33 -5.67
CA GLY A 68 -8.64 -15.52 -4.69
C GLY A 68 -8.37 -15.95 -3.24
N LEU A 69 -8.30 -17.26 -2.97
CA LEU A 69 -7.95 -17.78 -1.65
C LEU A 69 -6.51 -17.46 -1.25
N ILE A 70 -5.55 -17.60 -2.18
CA ILE A 70 -4.15 -17.25 -1.95
C ILE A 70 -4.02 -15.75 -1.67
N ALA A 71 -4.61 -14.89 -2.51
CA ALA A 71 -4.61 -13.45 -2.30
C ALA A 71 -5.27 -13.07 -0.96
N GLY A 72 -6.42 -13.66 -0.65
CA GLY A 72 -7.10 -13.48 0.63
C GLY A 72 -6.25 -13.90 1.82
N SER A 73 -5.52 -15.01 1.72
CA SER A 73 -4.61 -15.47 2.77
C SER A 73 -3.46 -14.50 3.04
N MET A 74 -2.91 -13.88 1.99
CA MET A 74 -1.87 -12.86 2.10
C MET A 74 -2.41 -11.58 2.76
N ILE A 75 -3.65 -11.17 2.44
CA ILE A 75 -4.30 -10.02 3.08
C ILE A 75 -4.51 -10.31 4.57
N VAL A 76 -4.99 -11.50 4.92
CA VAL A 76 -5.16 -11.92 6.32
C VAL A 76 -3.81 -11.92 7.05
N LEU A 77 -2.73 -12.36 6.41
CA LEU A 77 -1.38 -12.29 6.97
C LEU A 77 -0.97 -10.85 7.29
N LEU A 78 -1.12 -9.95 6.33
CA LEU A 78 -0.77 -8.54 6.51
C LEU A 78 -1.63 -7.89 7.60
N ALA A 79 -2.91 -8.25 7.68
CA ALA A 79 -3.80 -7.82 8.76
C ALA A 79 -3.35 -8.32 10.13
N MET A 80 -2.91 -9.58 10.23
CA MET A 80 -2.36 -10.12 11.48
C MET A 80 -1.05 -9.44 11.88
N ILE A 81 -0.15 -9.19 10.92
CA ILE A 81 1.08 -8.43 11.17
C ILE A 81 0.73 -7.02 11.66
N GLY A 82 -0.23 -6.35 11.02
CA GLY A 82 -0.73 -5.05 11.45
C GLY A 82 -1.32 -5.05 12.85
N LEU A 83 -2.13 -6.07 13.19
CA LEU A 83 -2.70 -6.26 14.53
C LEU A 83 -1.60 -6.45 15.58
N GLN A 84 -0.55 -7.20 15.25
CA GLN A 84 0.52 -7.53 16.19
C GLN A 84 1.48 -6.35 16.42
N ILE A 85 1.76 -5.53 15.40
CA ILE A 85 2.68 -4.39 15.50
C ILE A 85 1.95 -3.13 15.98
N ASN A 86 0.82 -2.78 15.35
CA ASN A 86 0.13 -1.51 15.56
C ASN A 86 -1.22 -1.66 16.27
N GLY A 87 -1.61 -2.88 16.66
CA GLY A 87 -2.90 -3.13 17.34
C GLY A 87 -4.12 -3.06 16.44
N ARG A 88 -3.96 -2.96 15.10
CA ARG A 88 -5.06 -2.77 14.14
C ARG A 88 -4.92 -3.61 12.88
N ILE A 89 -6.05 -4.05 12.31
CA ILE A 89 -6.12 -4.81 11.06
C ILE A 89 -5.47 -4.03 9.90
N GLY A 90 -5.67 -2.72 9.81
CA GLY A 90 -5.02 -1.84 8.84
C GLY A 90 -3.58 -1.45 9.19
N GLY A 91 -2.99 -2.05 10.22
CA GLY A 91 -1.71 -1.65 10.79
C GLY A 91 -0.55 -1.68 9.82
N ALA A 92 -0.59 -2.53 8.78
CA ALA A 92 0.42 -2.57 7.74
C ALA A 92 0.49 -1.27 6.91
N LEU A 93 -0.56 -0.46 6.90
CA LEU A 93 -0.64 0.80 6.17
C LEU A 93 -0.18 2.01 6.99
N ILE A 94 -0.03 1.82 8.31
CA ILE A 94 0.35 2.87 9.25
C ILE A 94 1.85 3.13 9.14
N ASP A 95 2.23 4.40 9.09
CA ASP A 95 3.62 4.87 9.07
C ASP A 95 4.12 5.32 10.45
N GLU A 96 5.34 5.86 10.51
CA GLU A 96 5.96 6.32 11.75
C GLU A 96 5.26 7.54 12.37
N GLN A 97 4.43 8.25 11.61
CA GLN A 97 3.62 9.37 12.09
C GLN A 97 2.26 8.91 12.60
N ASN A 98 2.03 7.59 12.72
CA ASN A 98 0.74 7.00 13.06
C ASN A 98 -0.38 7.36 12.06
N LEU A 99 -0.03 7.64 10.81
CA LEU A 99 -0.98 7.94 9.73
C LEU A 99 -1.06 6.77 8.75
N MET A 100 -2.22 6.52 8.16
CA MET A 100 -2.30 5.59 7.02
C MET A 100 -1.75 6.27 5.77
N SER A 101 -0.86 5.58 5.05
CA SER A 101 -0.20 6.17 3.89
C SER A 101 -0.56 5.50 2.56
N LEU A 102 -0.80 6.33 1.54
CA LEU A 102 -1.17 5.88 0.21
C LEU A 102 -0.10 5.00 -0.45
N SER A 103 1.18 5.36 -0.32
CA SER A 103 2.25 4.58 -0.95
C SER A 103 2.45 3.20 -0.28
N ARG A 104 2.18 3.05 1.04
CA ARG A 104 2.18 1.72 1.68
C ARG A 104 1.01 0.88 1.16
N PHE A 105 -0.16 1.49 0.97
CA PHE A 105 -1.30 0.84 0.36
C PHE A 105 -0.98 0.31 -1.05
N GLN A 106 -0.37 1.14 -1.91
CA GLN A 106 0.04 0.72 -3.25
C GLN A 106 1.01 -0.46 -3.22
N LEU A 107 2.03 -0.38 -2.37
CA LEU A 107 3.03 -1.44 -2.24
C LEU A 107 2.38 -2.76 -1.80
N VAL A 108 1.52 -2.70 -0.79
CA VAL A 108 0.75 -3.86 -0.31
C VAL A 108 -0.14 -4.43 -1.42
N ALA A 109 -0.92 -3.58 -2.09
CA ALA A 109 -1.86 -4.00 -3.13
C ALA A 109 -1.14 -4.70 -4.30
N TRP A 110 -0.06 -4.10 -4.82
CA TRP A 110 0.73 -4.70 -5.90
C TRP A 110 1.45 -5.97 -5.46
N THR A 111 1.97 -6.00 -4.23
CA THR A 111 2.62 -7.20 -3.70
C THR A 111 1.64 -8.36 -3.60
N VAL A 112 0.47 -8.15 -2.98
CA VAL A 112 -0.57 -9.18 -2.88
C VAL A 112 -0.97 -9.64 -4.27
N LEU A 113 -1.25 -8.71 -5.20
CA LEU A 113 -1.74 -9.04 -6.53
C LEU A 113 -0.74 -9.86 -7.36
N VAL A 114 0.52 -9.40 -7.45
CA VAL A 114 1.53 -10.04 -8.29
C VAL A 114 2.02 -11.35 -7.69
N VAL A 115 2.31 -11.37 -6.38
CA VAL A 115 2.85 -12.57 -5.72
C VAL A 115 1.80 -13.67 -5.63
N SER A 116 0.53 -13.33 -5.37
CA SER A 116 -0.54 -14.34 -5.38
C SER A 116 -0.75 -14.95 -6.76
N ALA A 117 -0.72 -14.14 -7.83
CA ALA A 117 -0.84 -14.63 -9.20
C ALA A 117 0.33 -15.55 -9.56
N PHE A 118 1.57 -15.12 -9.30
CA PHE A 118 2.77 -15.91 -9.54
C PHE A 118 2.72 -17.25 -8.78
N LEU A 119 2.41 -17.21 -7.48
CA LEU A 119 2.33 -18.41 -6.65
C LEU A 119 1.25 -19.37 -7.16
N THR A 120 0.10 -18.86 -7.58
CA THR A 120 -0.98 -19.69 -8.12
C THR A 120 -0.53 -20.43 -9.37
N ILE A 121 0.09 -19.73 -10.32
CA ILE A 121 0.61 -20.32 -11.57
C ILE A 121 1.69 -21.36 -11.26
N ALA A 122 2.62 -21.04 -10.35
CA ALA A 122 3.69 -21.94 -9.96
C ALA A 122 3.15 -23.26 -9.38
N LEU A 123 2.16 -23.16 -8.48
CA LEU A 123 1.52 -24.33 -7.88
C LEU A 123 0.77 -25.15 -8.94
N ILE A 124 0.00 -24.51 -9.82
CA ILE A 124 -0.69 -25.18 -10.93
C ILE A 124 0.29 -25.98 -11.78
N ARG A 125 1.41 -25.37 -12.18
CA ARG A 125 2.43 -26.02 -13.01
C ARG A 125 3.10 -27.18 -12.29
N ALA A 126 3.47 -26.98 -11.03
CA ALA A 126 4.11 -28.00 -10.21
C ALA A 126 3.19 -29.23 -10.03
N PHE A 127 1.92 -29.01 -9.66
CA PHE A 127 0.96 -30.10 -9.47
C PHE A 127 0.50 -30.74 -10.78
N SER A 128 0.66 -30.07 -11.92
CA SER A 128 0.39 -30.65 -13.24
C SER A 128 1.57 -31.44 -13.81
N GLY A 129 2.69 -31.54 -13.09
CA GLY A 129 3.87 -32.28 -13.54
C GLY A 129 4.68 -31.56 -14.62
N VAL A 130 4.59 -30.23 -14.72
CA VAL A 130 5.41 -29.43 -15.64
C VAL A 130 6.84 -29.38 -15.11
N ASN A 131 7.79 -29.83 -15.93
CA ASN A 131 9.22 -29.61 -15.66
C ASN A 131 9.52 -28.11 -15.60
N ASP A 132 10.36 -27.68 -14.66
CA ASP A 132 10.65 -26.25 -14.41
C ASP A 132 9.39 -25.41 -14.11
N ALA A 133 8.56 -25.88 -13.19
CA ALA A 133 7.31 -25.21 -12.80
C ALA A 133 7.47 -23.75 -12.33
N LEU A 134 8.65 -23.38 -11.84
CA LEU A 134 8.97 -22.01 -11.40
C LEU A 134 9.43 -21.09 -12.53
N ASN A 135 9.69 -21.62 -13.73
CA ASN A 135 10.10 -20.84 -14.89
C ASN A 135 8.90 -20.10 -15.49
N ILE A 136 8.45 -19.06 -14.79
CA ILE A 136 7.35 -18.17 -15.16
C ILE A 136 7.95 -16.81 -15.51
N THR A 137 7.78 -16.40 -16.77
CA THR A 137 8.26 -15.12 -17.27
C THR A 137 7.43 -13.98 -16.69
N VAL A 138 8.12 -13.01 -16.09
CA VAL A 138 7.52 -11.75 -15.64
C VAL A 138 7.73 -10.70 -16.72
N PRO A 139 6.66 -10.12 -17.30
CA PRO A 139 6.79 -9.08 -18.33
C PRO A 139 7.65 -7.90 -17.85
N PRO A 140 8.52 -7.33 -18.70
CA PRO A 140 9.36 -6.18 -18.35
C PRO A 140 8.55 -4.98 -17.83
N GLU A 141 7.34 -4.77 -18.34
CA GLU A 141 6.43 -3.69 -17.94
C GLU A 141 6.00 -3.82 -16.49
N LEU A 142 5.82 -5.06 -16.00
CA LEU A 142 5.48 -5.32 -14.61
C LEU A 142 6.68 -5.02 -13.69
N TRP A 143 7.90 -5.35 -14.12
CA TRP A 143 9.12 -4.98 -13.40
C TRP A 143 9.29 -3.47 -13.29
N LYS A 144 9.06 -2.73 -14.39
CA LYS A 144 9.09 -1.26 -14.41
C LYS A 144 8.08 -0.70 -13.42
N LEU A 145 6.84 -1.21 -13.45
CA LEU A 145 5.80 -0.77 -12.53
C LEU A 145 6.18 -1.00 -11.06
N LEU A 146 6.59 -2.22 -10.71
CA LEU A 146 7.01 -2.56 -9.34
C LEU A 146 8.21 -1.70 -8.88
N GLY A 147 9.16 -1.46 -9.80
CA GLY A 147 10.28 -0.55 -9.57
C GLY A 147 9.83 0.87 -9.26
N ILE A 148 8.91 1.43 -10.04
CA ILE A 148 8.36 2.78 -9.83
C ILE A 148 7.60 2.87 -8.51
N THR A 149 6.73 1.90 -8.20
CA THR A 149 5.98 1.87 -6.94
C THR A 149 6.92 1.82 -5.74
N SER A 150 7.98 0.99 -5.81
CA SER A 150 8.98 0.88 -4.75
C SER A 150 9.82 2.16 -4.62
N ALA A 151 10.28 2.73 -5.74
CA ALA A 151 11.03 3.98 -5.76
C ALA A 151 10.21 5.15 -5.19
N SER A 152 8.91 5.20 -5.47
CA SER A 152 8.01 6.21 -4.91
C SER A 152 7.81 6.05 -3.40
N ALA A 153 7.78 4.82 -2.89
CA ALA A 153 7.72 4.57 -1.46
C ALA A 153 8.99 5.08 -0.74
N VAL A 154 10.17 4.76 -1.28
CA VAL A 154 11.45 5.26 -0.75
C VAL A 154 11.56 6.77 -0.88
N GLY A 155 11.20 7.33 -2.04
CA GLY A 155 11.25 8.77 -2.30
C GLY A 155 10.39 9.57 -1.31
N ARG A 156 9.24 9.05 -0.91
CA ARG A 156 8.43 9.66 0.15
C ARG A 156 9.19 9.72 1.48
N GLU A 157 9.79 8.62 1.92
CA GLU A 157 10.51 8.56 3.20
C GLU A 157 11.69 9.55 3.22
N VAL A 158 12.38 9.72 2.09
CA VAL A 158 13.44 10.74 1.94
C VAL A 158 12.88 12.16 2.10
N VAL A 159 11.78 12.48 1.42
CA VAL A 159 11.12 13.79 1.55
C VAL A 159 10.64 14.01 2.98
N HIS A 160 10.10 12.98 3.63
CA HIS A 160 9.68 13.03 5.03
C HIS A 160 10.87 13.28 5.95
N ALA A 161 12.01 12.60 5.78
CA ALA A 161 13.21 12.85 6.56
C ALA A 161 13.66 14.32 6.47
N MET A 162 13.68 14.90 5.26
CA MET A 162 13.99 16.32 5.05
C MET A 162 13.00 17.25 5.75
N LYS A 163 11.71 16.89 5.80
CA LYS A 163 10.66 17.69 6.47
C LYS A 163 10.70 17.57 8.00
N LYS A 164 11.18 16.45 8.54
CA LYS A 164 11.44 16.28 9.98
C LYS A 164 12.52 17.24 10.50
N GLU A 165 13.48 17.61 9.66
CA GLU A 165 14.56 18.55 10.01
C GLU A 165 14.12 20.02 9.99
N LYS A 166 13.05 20.35 9.26
CA LYS A 166 12.54 21.72 9.14
C LYS A 166 11.65 22.09 10.32
N GLN A 167 11.88 23.26 10.92
CA GLN A 167 11.01 23.81 11.96
C GLN A 167 10.03 24.83 11.38
N PRO A 168 8.75 24.84 11.81
CA PRO A 168 7.81 25.88 11.46
C PRO A 168 8.30 27.27 11.90
N SER A 169 8.04 28.32 11.11
CA SER A 169 8.40 29.70 11.44
C SER A 169 7.76 30.17 12.74
N ASN A 170 6.54 29.71 12.99
CA ASN A 170 5.79 29.95 14.21
C ASN A 170 5.03 28.65 14.56
N PRO A 171 5.64 27.78 15.39
CA PRO A 171 5.07 26.47 15.74
C PRO A 171 3.67 26.58 16.34
N ASP A 172 3.48 27.47 17.32
CA ASP A 172 2.20 27.65 18.01
C ASP A 172 1.08 28.05 17.04
N VAL A 173 1.37 28.94 16.10
CA VAL A 173 0.38 29.35 15.07
C VAL A 173 0.10 28.22 14.07
N ALA A 174 1.13 27.47 13.66
CA ALA A 174 0.95 26.35 12.74
C ALA A 174 0.08 25.24 13.36
N ALA A 175 0.34 24.89 14.62
CA ALA A 175 -0.46 23.93 15.37
C ALA A 175 -1.87 24.46 15.68
N ALA A 176 -2.03 25.75 16.02
CA ALA A 176 -3.34 26.38 16.19
C ALA A 176 -4.19 26.31 14.91
N ASN A 177 -3.62 26.67 13.77
CA ASN A 177 -4.33 26.60 12.49
C ASN A 177 -4.72 25.16 12.13
N SER A 178 -3.84 24.20 12.42
CA SER A 178 -4.12 22.77 12.22
C SER A 178 -5.26 22.30 13.12
N ALA A 179 -5.20 22.62 14.42
CA ALA A 179 -6.18 22.24 15.41
C ALA A 179 -7.58 22.80 15.09
N ALA A 180 -7.63 24.08 14.66
CA ALA A 180 -8.85 24.75 14.24
C ALA A 180 -9.45 24.12 12.97
N ALA A 181 -8.62 23.79 11.98
CA ALA A 181 -9.08 23.20 10.74
C ALA A 181 -9.50 21.72 10.87
N ILE A 182 -8.95 20.98 11.84
CA ILE A 182 -9.35 19.60 12.15
C ILE A 182 -10.64 19.55 12.99
N ASN A 183 -10.89 20.56 13.83
CA ASN A 183 -12.04 20.58 14.75
C ASN A 183 -12.99 21.75 14.45
N ASP A 184 -14.01 21.52 13.64
CA ASP A 184 -15.07 22.51 13.35
C ASP A 184 -15.88 23.00 14.59
N ASN A 185 -15.64 22.50 15.82
CA ASN A 185 -16.50 22.77 16.99
C ASN A 185 -15.81 22.88 18.37
N ALA A 186 -14.49 23.09 18.47
CA ALA A 186 -13.81 23.10 19.77
C ALA A 186 -13.75 24.51 20.39
N LYS A 187 -14.60 24.77 21.41
CA LYS A 187 -14.48 25.94 22.30
C LYS A 187 -13.07 26.01 22.92
N SER A 188 -12.59 27.23 23.14
CA SER A 188 -11.24 27.69 23.54
C SER A 188 -10.40 26.87 24.54
N ALA A 189 -10.98 25.97 25.35
CA ALA A 189 -10.22 25.05 26.21
C ALA A 189 -9.80 23.76 25.48
N ALA A 190 -10.65 23.21 24.61
CA ALA A 190 -10.32 22.05 23.79
C ALA A 190 -9.31 22.41 22.68
N GLU A 191 -9.35 23.66 22.21
CA GLU A 191 -8.40 24.19 21.22
C GLU A 191 -6.96 24.20 21.76
N GLN A 192 -6.72 24.66 22.99
CA GLN A 192 -5.37 24.65 23.59
C GLN A 192 -4.83 23.24 23.83
N THR A 193 -5.68 22.29 24.23
CA THR A 193 -5.30 20.88 24.36
C THR A 193 -4.91 20.28 23.01
N ASN A 194 -5.67 20.59 21.96
CA ASN A 194 -5.39 20.11 20.60
C ASN A 194 -4.10 20.71 20.03
N VAL A 195 -3.81 21.99 20.29
CA VAL A 195 -2.53 22.62 19.88
C VAL A 195 -1.33 21.94 20.54
N GLN A 196 -1.41 21.72 21.85
CA GLN A 196 -0.35 21.03 22.58
C GLN A 196 -0.16 19.59 22.10
N GLU A 197 -1.25 18.88 21.79
CA GLU A 197 -1.20 17.52 21.27
C GLU A 197 -0.57 17.46 19.87
N ILE A 198 -0.87 18.41 18.99
CA ILE A 198 -0.24 18.52 17.67
C ILE A 198 1.26 18.83 17.81
N GLU A 199 1.64 19.77 18.68
CA GLU A 199 3.04 20.09 18.94
C GLU A 199 3.83 18.90 19.53
N LEU A 200 3.19 18.09 20.37
CA LEU A 200 3.82 16.93 21.01
C LEU A 200 4.10 15.80 20.01
N HIS A 201 3.28 15.65 18.97
CA HIS A 201 3.34 14.52 18.04
C HIS A 201 3.85 14.88 16.64
N ARG A 202 3.99 16.17 16.32
CA ARG A 202 4.62 16.59 15.06
C ARG A 202 6.11 16.25 15.05
N ALA A 203 6.64 16.01 13.86
CA ALA A 203 8.07 15.85 13.64
C ALA A 203 8.53 16.88 12.60
N GLY A 204 9.14 17.97 13.05
CA GLY A 204 9.45 19.12 12.19
C GLY A 204 8.16 19.76 11.67
N THR A 205 8.02 19.87 10.35
CA THR A 205 6.78 20.34 9.71
C THR A 205 5.73 19.24 9.51
N LEU A 206 6.07 17.96 9.76
CA LEU A 206 5.15 16.85 9.56
C LEU A 206 4.14 16.72 10.70
N TYR A 207 2.87 16.58 10.34
CA TYR A 207 1.81 16.20 11.26
C TYR A 207 1.92 14.71 11.61
N GLY A 208 1.53 14.35 12.84
CA GLY A 208 1.47 12.97 13.29
C GLY A 208 0.34 12.76 14.28
N ASN A 209 -0.29 11.58 14.21
CA ASN A 209 -1.33 11.18 15.14
C ASN A 209 -0.72 10.74 16.49
N PRO A 210 -1.45 10.94 17.60
CA PRO A 210 -0.97 10.56 18.93
C PRO A 210 -0.66 9.08 19.07
N LYS A 211 -1.55 8.23 18.53
CA LYS A 211 -1.43 6.78 18.63
C LYS A 211 -1.76 6.12 17.29
N PRO A 212 -1.23 4.90 17.04
CA PRO A 212 -1.68 4.09 15.91
C PRO A 212 -3.20 3.81 15.88
N SER A 213 -3.87 3.87 17.04
CA SER A 213 -5.33 3.78 17.17
C SER A 213 -6.11 4.92 16.52
N ASP A 214 -5.43 6.02 16.23
CA ASP A 214 -6.05 7.25 15.73
C ASP A 214 -5.88 7.35 14.20
N ALA A 215 -5.00 6.52 13.62
CA ALA A 215 -4.86 6.38 12.16
C ALA A 215 -6.21 6.12 11.50
N SER A 216 -6.49 6.84 10.42
CA SER A 216 -7.76 6.76 9.72
C SER A 216 -7.55 6.47 8.24
N PHE A 217 -8.57 5.92 7.59
CA PHE A 217 -8.53 5.74 6.14
C PHE A 217 -8.41 7.09 5.40
N VAL A 218 -8.92 8.17 5.99
CA VAL A 218 -8.89 9.50 5.36
C VAL A 218 -7.48 10.13 5.37
N ASP A 219 -6.57 9.67 6.25
CA ASP A 219 -5.16 10.10 6.29
C ASP A 219 -4.46 9.86 4.93
N MET A 220 -4.89 8.84 4.19
CA MET A 220 -4.37 8.51 2.86
C MET A 220 -4.68 9.60 1.81
N PHE A 221 -5.59 10.52 2.10
CA PHE A 221 -6.03 11.58 1.20
C PHE A 221 -5.74 12.97 1.73
N GLN A 222 -5.25 13.10 2.96
CA GLN A 222 -4.98 14.39 3.59
C GLN A 222 -3.56 14.90 3.30
N GLY A 223 -3.32 16.19 3.57
CA GLY A 223 -1.97 16.71 3.68
C GLY A 223 -1.14 15.97 4.75
N VAL A 224 0.18 16.13 4.72
CA VAL A 224 1.09 15.48 5.69
C VAL A 224 1.83 16.46 6.58
N GLU A 225 1.70 17.74 6.29
CA GLU A 225 2.30 18.78 7.09
C GLU A 225 1.26 19.42 7.97
N VAL A 226 1.69 19.99 9.10
CA VAL A 226 0.80 20.75 9.98
C VAL A 226 0.06 21.83 9.18
N GLY A 227 0.74 22.54 8.27
CA GLY A 227 0.11 23.56 7.44
C GLY A 227 -0.99 23.09 6.47
N ASN A 228 -1.08 21.79 6.15
CA ASN A 228 -2.07 21.29 5.18
C ASN A 228 -2.82 20.00 5.57
N THR A 229 -2.60 19.45 6.76
CA THR A 229 -3.16 18.15 7.17
C THR A 229 -4.69 18.11 7.20
N ALA A 230 -5.35 19.25 7.42
CA ALA A 230 -6.81 19.34 7.40
C ALA A 230 -7.42 19.31 6.00
N TYR A 231 -6.61 19.48 4.95
CA TYR A 231 -7.06 19.57 3.58
C TYR A 231 -6.83 18.28 2.80
N VAL A 232 -7.66 18.06 1.79
CA VAL A 232 -7.51 16.96 0.83
C VAL A 232 -6.35 17.26 -0.10
N ASP A 233 -5.38 16.35 -0.15
CA ASP A 233 -4.27 16.33 -1.09
C ASP A 233 -4.76 15.74 -2.43
N MET A 234 -4.97 16.62 -3.41
CA MET A 234 -5.47 16.24 -4.73
C MET A 234 -4.52 15.28 -5.48
N ALA A 235 -3.21 15.39 -5.25
CA ALA A 235 -2.24 14.50 -5.90
C ALA A 235 -2.37 13.07 -5.36
N LYS A 236 -2.61 12.90 -4.05
CA LYS A 236 -2.93 11.60 -3.46
C LYS A 236 -4.25 11.04 -3.99
N VAL A 237 -5.29 11.86 -4.10
CA VAL A 237 -6.60 11.44 -4.64
C VAL A 237 -6.47 10.92 -6.07
N GLN A 238 -5.82 11.69 -6.95
CA GLN A 238 -5.57 11.29 -8.34
C GLN A 238 -4.79 9.97 -8.41
N MET A 239 -3.72 9.86 -7.62
CA MET A 239 -2.88 8.67 -7.56
C MET A 239 -3.65 7.44 -7.07
N PHE A 240 -4.52 7.60 -6.07
CA PHE A 240 -5.38 6.52 -5.58
C PHE A 240 -6.30 6.01 -6.68
N PHE A 241 -6.99 6.88 -7.41
CA PHE A 241 -7.89 6.47 -8.49
C PHE A 241 -7.18 5.70 -9.59
N PHE A 242 -6.02 6.18 -10.05
CA PHE A 242 -5.23 5.45 -11.05
C PHE A 242 -4.73 4.10 -10.54
N THR A 243 -4.37 4.03 -9.26
CA THR A 243 -3.96 2.76 -8.63
C THR A 243 -5.12 1.77 -8.63
N ILE A 244 -6.30 2.17 -8.16
CA ILE A 244 -7.45 1.27 -8.10
C ILE A 244 -7.84 0.80 -9.50
N ALA A 245 -7.89 1.70 -10.48
CA ALA A 245 -8.16 1.34 -11.87
C ALA A 245 -7.14 0.31 -12.40
N ALA A 246 -5.85 0.52 -12.14
CA ALA A 246 -4.80 -0.40 -12.55
C ALA A 246 -4.87 -1.77 -11.87
N ILE A 247 -5.12 -1.78 -10.55
CA ILE A 247 -5.26 -3.00 -9.76
C ILE A 247 -6.46 -3.80 -10.25
N VAL A 248 -7.61 -3.17 -10.47
CA VAL A 248 -8.83 -3.84 -10.97
C VAL A 248 -8.61 -4.39 -12.39
N ALA A 249 -8.04 -3.59 -13.29
CA ALA A 249 -7.75 -4.04 -14.65
C ALA A 249 -6.80 -5.24 -14.65
N TYR A 250 -5.68 -5.15 -13.92
CA TYR A 250 -4.72 -6.25 -13.85
C TYR A 250 -5.29 -7.49 -13.15
N ALA A 251 -6.07 -7.31 -12.08
CA ALA A 251 -6.78 -8.41 -11.42
C ALA A 251 -7.77 -9.09 -12.37
N SER A 252 -8.46 -8.34 -13.23
CA SER A 252 -9.36 -8.91 -14.24
C SER A 252 -8.64 -9.71 -15.31
N GLU A 253 -7.43 -9.28 -15.71
CA GLU A 253 -6.56 -10.04 -16.63
C GLU A 253 -6.06 -11.33 -16.01
N VAL A 254 -5.58 -11.29 -14.76
CA VAL A 254 -5.18 -12.50 -14.01
C VAL A 254 -6.36 -13.44 -13.87
N PHE A 255 -7.53 -12.94 -13.47
CA PHE A 255 -8.74 -13.74 -13.33
C PHE A 255 -9.15 -14.39 -14.65
N THR A 256 -9.21 -13.62 -15.73
CA THR A 256 -9.61 -14.12 -17.06
C THR A 256 -8.62 -15.14 -17.60
N MET A 257 -7.31 -14.90 -17.44
CA MET A 257 -6.26 -15.85 -17.80
C MET A 257 -6.44 -17.17 -17.04
N LEU A 258 -6.66 -17.13 -15.73
CA LEU A 258 -6.87 -18.34 -14.92
C LEU A 258 -8.22 -19.01 -15.21
N ALA A 259 -9.28 -18.26 -15.48
CA ALA A 259 -10.59 -18.83 -15.77
C ALA A 259 -10.63 -19.52 -17.15
N THR A 260 -10.09 -18.86 -18.19
CA THR A 260 -10.14 -19.35 -19.58
C THR A 260 -9.29 -20.60 -19.81
N HIS A 261 -8.09 -20.67 -19.22
CA HIS A 261 -7.23 -21.86 -19.32
C HIS A 261 -7.87 -23.11 -18.69
N PHE A 262 -8.86 -22.94 -17.81
CA PHE A 262 -9.45 -24.01 -17.02
C PHE A 262 -10.91 -24.31 -17.35
N ALA A 263 -11.59 -23.45 -18.10
CA ALA A 263 -12.90 -23.74 -18.70
C ALA A 263 -12.88 -24.99 -19.59
N ASN A 264 -11.70 -25.39 -20.11
CA ASN A 264 -11.51 -26.59 -20.93
C ASN A 264 -11.17 -27.86 -20.14
N HIS A 265 -11.38 -27.83 -18.81
CA HIS A 265 -11.65 -28.97 -17.93
C HIS A 265 -10.56 -30.05 -17.74
N LEU A 266 -9.57 -30.22 -18.61
CA LEU A 266 -8.40 -31.10 -18.35
C LEU A 266 -7.11 -30.30 -18.40
N LEU A 267 -6.45 -30.09 -17.26
CA LEU A 267 -5.04 -29.67 -17.24
C LEU A 267 -4.15 -30.90 -17.26
N THR A 268 -3.79 -31.27 -18.48
CA THR A 268 -2.61 -32.10 -18.72
C THR A 268 -1.36 -31.22 -18.60
N ALA A 269 -0.21 -31.83 -18.31
CA ALA A 269 1.08 -31.11 -18.25
C ALA A 269 1.33 -30.17 -19.46
N PRO A 270 1.00 -30.55 -20.71
CA PRO A 270 1.16 -29.64 -21.86
C PRO A 270 0.31 -28.36 -21.78
N LYS A 271 -0.92 -28.44 -21.26
CA LYS A 271 -1.78 -27.26 -21.10
C LYS A 271 -1.37 -26.40 -19.91
N ALA A 272 -0.88 -27.00 -18.83
CA ALA A 272 -0.32 -26.24 -17.71
C ALA A 272 0.97 -25.49 -18.12
N ALA A 273 1.75 -26.07 -19.03
CA ALA A 273 2.97 -25.45 -19.55
C ALA A 273 2.70 -24.15 -20.35
N THR A 274 1.49 -23.94 -20.86
CA THR A 274 1.15 -22.67 -21.54
C THR A 274 0.99 -21.50 -20.57
N LEU A 275 0.84 -21.76 -19.26
CA LEU A 275 0.86 -20.72 -18.22
C LEU A 275 2.30 -20.32 -17.89
N ALA A 276 3.02 -19.86 -18.92
CA ALA A 276 4.43 -19.56 -18.84
C ALA A 276 4.75 -18.11 -18.47
N GLN A 277 3.74 -17.25 -18.36
CA GLN A 277 3.95 -15.81 -18.22
C GLN A 277 2.82 -15.17 -17.40
N LEU A 278 3.12 -14.10 -16.68
CA LEU A 278 2.11 -13.22 -16.08
C LEU A 278 1.48 -12.29 -17.14
N PRO A 279 0.25 -11.77 -16.95
CA PRO A 279 -0.35 -10.81 -17.85
C PRO A 279 0.55 -9.59 -18.06
N ALA A 280 0.68 -9.16 -19.31
CA ALA A 280 1.43 -7.96 -19.63
C ALA A 280 0.63 -6.70 -19.27
N ILE A 281 1.34 -5.63 -18.88
CA ILE A 281 0.73 -4.32 -18.66
C ILE A 281 0.89 -3.49 -19.92
N GLY A 282 -0.20 -2.92 -20.42
CA GLY A 282 -0.16 -2.03 -21.58
C GLY A 282 0.69 -0.78 -21.30
N SER A 283 1.45 -0.35 -22.31
CA SER A 283 2.34 0.83 -22.22
C SER A 283 1.61 2.11 -21.79
N GLY A 284 0.36 2.29 -22.22
CA GLY A 284 -0.47 3.44 -21.82
C GLY A 284 -0.80 3.44 -20.32
N LEU A 285 -1.18 2.29 -19.75
CA LEU A 285 -1.43 2.17 -18.30
C LEU A 285 -0.16 2.41 -17.51
N LEU A 286 0.96 1.83 -17.96
CA LEU A 286 2.27 2.07 -17.35
C LEU A 286 2.66 3.55 -17.40
N ALA A 287 2.43 4.23 -18.53
CA ALA A 287 2.74 5.66 -18.67
C ALA A 287 1.91 6.53 -17.71
N ILE A 288 0.59 6.29 -17.62
CA ILE A 288 -0.29 7.03 -16.71
C ILE A 288 0.14 6.82 -15.25
N LEU A 289 0.45 5.59 -14.85
CA LEU A 289 0.93 5.30 -13.50
C LEU A 289 2.28 5.97 -13.22
N THR A 290 3.20 5.95 -14.19
CA THR A 290 4.51 6.60 -14.07
C THR A 290 4.36 8.10 -13.85
N ILE A 291 3.55 8.76 -14.67
CA ILE A 291 3.26 10.19 -14.55
C ILE A 291 2.61 10.48 -13.20
N SER A 292 1.64 9.66 -12.78
CA SER A 292 0.98 9.84 -11.49
C SER A 292 1.94 9.72 -10.31
N HIS A 293 2.91 8.79 -10.35
CA HIS A 293 3.94 8.67 -9.32
C HIS A 293 4.88 9.88 -9.30
N ALA A 294 5.27 10.38 -10.48
CA ALA A 294 6.12 11.57 -10.60
C ALA A 294 5.40 12.83 -10.06
N THR A 295 4.15 13.04 -10.45
CA THR A 295 3.32 14.15 -9.96
C THR A 295 3.13 14.06 -8.45
N TYR A 296 2.86 12.86 -7.91
CA TYR A 296 2.71 12.66 -6.47
C TYR A 296 3.99 13.02 -5.69
N LEU A 297 5.17 12.55 -6.13
CA LEU A 297 6.43 12.90 -5.47
C LEU A 297 6.77 14.39 -5.62
N GLY A 298 6.51 14.97 -6.80
CA GLY A 298 6.70 16.40 -7.03
C GLY A 298 5.85 17.25 -6.10
N ALA A 299 4.55 16.94 -6.00
CA ALA A 299 3.65 17.59 -5.04
C ALA A 299 4.14 17.42 -3.60
N LYS A 300 4.68 16.24 -3.25
CA LYS A 300 5.21 15.95 -1.92
C LYS A 300 6.41 16.81 -1.53
N SER A 301 7.23 17.20 -2.50
CA SER A 301 8.46 17.98 -2.29
C SER A 301 8.20 19.45 -1.93
N ILE A 302 7.00 19.96 -2.20
CA ILE A 302 6.60 21.33 -1.88
C ILE A 302 6.34 21.42 -0.38
N ASP A 303 6.88 22.45 0.28
CA ASP A 303 6.60 22.73 1.69
C ASP A 303 5.25 23.46 1.80
N HIS A 304 4.41 23.00 2.71
CA HIS A 304 3.10 23.59 3.01
C HIS A 304 3.02 24.24 4.38
N THR A 305 4.07 24.09 5.19
CA THR A 305 4.27 24.82 6.44
C THR A 305 5.36 25.86 6.23
N SER A 306 5.10 27.12 6.58
CA SER A 306 6.13 28.16 6.58
C SER A 306 7.25 27.77 7.55
N THR A 307 8.52 27.88 7.14
CA THR A 307 9.69 27.47 7.95
C THR A 307 10.58 28.66 8.32
N SER A 308 11.28 28.61 9.44
CA SER A 308 12.08 29.75 9.93
C SER A 308 13.21 30.19 8.98
N ALA A 309 13.62 29.33 8.04
CA ALA A 309 14.58 29.67 6.98
C ALA A 309 13.98 30.53 5.85
N SER A 310 12.65 30.58 5.68
CA SER A 310 12.00 31.41 4.66
C SER A 310 11.94 32.90 5.02
N GLY A 311 12.33 33.26 6.25
CA GLY A 311 12.39 34.66 6.70
C GLY A 311 13.50 35.48 6.04
N SER A 312 14.63 34.86 5.67
CA SER A 312 15.73 35.58 4.99
C SER A 312 15.57 35.61 3.46
N ALA A 313 14.92 34.59 2.88
CA ALA A 313 14.66 34.53 1.44
C ALA A 313 13.62 35.57 0.99
N ASN A 314 12.57 35.81 1.79
CA ASN A 314 11.58 36.85 1.51
C ASN A 314 12.13 38.27 1.76
N ALA A 315 13.06 38.44 2.70
CA ALA A 315 13.77 39.71 2.89
C ALA A 315 14.74 40.00 1.72
N ALA A 316 15.45 38.99 1.23
CA ALA A 316 16.34 39.13 0.06
C ALA A 316 15.55 39.39 -1.24
N ALA A 317 14.38 38.77 -1.43
CA ALA A 317 13.49 39.02 -2.56
C ALA A 317 12.83 40.42 -2.49
N ALA A 318 12.48 40.91 -1.30
CA ALA A 318 11.95 42.26 -1.11
C ALA A 318 13.01 43.35 -1.30
N VAL A 319 14.27 43.09 -0.90
CA VAL A 319 15.40 43.99 -1.17
C VAL A 319 15.77 44.00 -2.66
N ALA A 320 15.70 42.85 -3.34
CA ALA A 320 15.91 42.77 -4.78
C ALA A 320 14.78 43.46 -5.59
N ALA A 321 13.52 43.38 -5.12
CA ALA A 321 12.40 44.06 -5.76
C ALA A 321 12.44 45.59 -5.57
N ASN A 322 12.90 46.09 -4.42
CA ASN A 322 13.07 47.53 -4.20
C ASN A 322 14.29 48.11 -4.91
N ALA A 323 15.35 47.32 -5.14
CA ALA A 323 16.53 47.76 -5.91
C ALA A 323 16.25 47.97 -7.41
N VAL A 324 15.18 47.37 -7.94
CA VAL A 324 14.78 47.49 -9.35
C VAL A 324 13.91 48.73 -9.61
N ILE A 325 13.30 49.32 -8.58
CA ILE A 325 12.42 50.50 -8.72
C ILE A 325 13.20 51.83 -8.68
N ASP A 326 14.47 51.81 -8.25
CA ASP A 326 15.30 53.01 -8.08
C ASP A 326 16.38 53.19 -9.17
N ALA A 327 16.27 52.48 -10.29
CA ALA A 327 17.14 52.71 -11.45
C ALA A 327 16.67 53.97 -12.22
N PRO A 328 17.50 55.02 -12.37
CA PRO A 328 17.08 56.27 -13.00
C PRO A 328 16.82 56.06 -14.50
N GLY A 329 15.66 56.54 -14.94
CA GLY A 329 15.17 56.44 -16.31
C GLY A 329 16.19 56.96 -17.34
N GLU A 330 16.44 56.11 -18.32
CA GLU A 330 17.21 56.40 -19.53
C GLU A 330 16.48 57.47 -20.34
N GLN A 331 17.08 58.66 -20.43
CA GLN A 331 16.69 59.71 -21.37
C GLN A 331 17.25 59.38 -22.75
N ASP A 332 16.37 59.46 -23.76
CA ASP A 332 16.56 59.62 -25.21
C ASP A 332 18.00 59.69 -25.71
N ILE A 333 18.37 58.82 -26.69
CA ILE A 333 18.60 59.15 -28.13
C ILE A 333 18.42 57.87 -28.98
#